data_AF-A0A3P3W2C0-F1
#
_entry.id   AF-A0A3P3W2C0-F1
#
_cell.length_a   1.000
_cell.length_b   1.000
_cell.length_c   1.000
_cell.angle_alpha   90.00
_cell.angle_beta   90.00
_cell.angle_gamma   90.00
#
_symmetry.space_group_name_H-M   'P 1'
#
loop_
_entity.id
_entity.type
_entity.pdbx_description
1 polymer ?
#
loop_
_entity_poly.entity_id
_entity_poly.type
_entity_poly.pdbx_seq_one_letter_code
_entity_poly.pdbx_strand_id
1 'polypeptide(L)'
;MSEFIEFLKSFHESARERFKSPLIGTFSIAFLIYNWRPIYILMFSKENAETRIEHVDVNYCSLWAIIIPLGVSLFYVLLLPELHVLVDKKLKNVTKERITEKIDIRVHRLTEDQRIFQLEFTNNQIKSGNKDLDELNNKLMSQQKLIDNMNEQHKSSSESYEKFIETGKINEENYKKMISDLNKQLERQRSQLKYEDLVNLANKKVRPYSLSDKNLLFNDFNIQYLDDKLMNALFDVFRETIANGKQFLQLSNLGKGLLEYYYAQGLVDYEMLLDETDGTSKYKVRTKV
;
A
#
# COMPACT_ATOMS: atom_id res chain seq x y z
N MET A 1 87.55 -5.06 -34.22
CA MET A 1 86.14 -4.98 -34.70
C MET A 1 85.35 -3.90 -33.95
N SER A 2 85.54 -3.72 -32.62
CA SER A 2 84.88 -2.64 -31.85
C SER A 2 85.32 -1.23 -32.28
N GLU A 3 86.62 -1.01 -32.51
CA GLU A 3 87.16 0.32 -32.90
C GLU A 3 86.59 0.81 -34.25
N PHE A 4 86.39 -0.09 -35.20
CA PHE A 4 85.77 0.24 -36.49
C PHE A 4 84.29 0.64 -36.32
N ILE A 5 83.57 -0.01 -35.40
CA ILE A 5 82.17 0.31 -35.10
C ILE A 5 82.07 1.64 -34.36
N GLU A 6 83.01 1.96 -33.47
CA GLU A 6 83.11 3.26 -32.78
C GLU A 6 83.47 4.40 -33.75
N PHE A 7 84.37 4.14 -34.70
CA PHE A 7 84.66 5.06 -35.79
C PHE A 7 83.43 5.32 -36.67
N LEU A 8 82.69 4.27 -37.06
CA LEU A 8 81.47 4.44 -37.85
C LEU A 8 80.36 5.17 -37.08
N LYS A 9 80.22 4.94 -35.77
CA LYS A 9 79.25 5.66 -34.93
C LYS A 9 79.61 7.13 -34.78
N SER A 10 80.86 7.46 -34.46
CA SER A 10 81.32 8.85 -34.34
C SER A 10 81.27 9.60 -35.68
N PHE A 11 81.58 8.92 -36.79
CA PHE A 11 81.39 9.45 -38.14
C PHE A 11 79.92 9.69 -38.46
N HIS A 12 79.03 8.74 -38.16
CA HIS A 12 77.58 8.86 -38.39
C HIS A 12 76.94 9.98 -37.58
N GLU A 13 77.32 10.16 -36.32
CA GLU A 13 76.83 11.25 -35.47
C GLU A 13 77.31 12.62 -35.98
N SER A 14 78.59 12.74 -36.32
CA SER A 14 79.16 13.96 -36.91
C SER A 14 78.55 14.28 -38.28
N ALA A 15 78.34 13.25 -39.10
CA ALA A 15 77.68 13.35 -40.39
C ALA A 15 76.22 13.79 -40.22
N ARG A 16 75.48 13.20 -39.26
CA ARG A 16 74.08 13.56 -38.97
C ARG A 16 73.94 15.02 -38.56
N GLU A 17 74.86 15.58 -37.77
CA GLU A 17 74.81 17.00 -37.40
C GLU A 17 75.06 17.93 -38.59
N ARG A 18 75.99 17.59 -39.48
CA ARG A 18 76.32 18.40 -40.67
C ARG A 18 75.30 18.22 -41.80
N PHE A 19 74.67 17.06 -41.90
CA PHE A 19 73.57 16.77 -42.82
C PHE A 19 72.21 17.37 -42.40
N LYS A 20 72.13 18.08 -41.26
CA LYS A 20 70.95 18.89 -40.92
C LYS A 20 70.68 20.00 -41.93
N SER A 21 71.71 20.47 -42.64
CA SER A 21 71.52 21.38 -43.77
C SER A 21 71.13 20.58 -45.03
N PRO A 22 69.93 20.80 -45.59
CA PRO A 22 69.48 20.12 -46.82
C PRO A 22 70.46 20.31 -47.99
N LEU A 23 71.14 21.46 -48.04
CA LEU A 23 72.13 21.76 -49.08
C LEU A 23 73.38 20.90 -48.95
N ILE A 24 73.87 20.66 -47.73
CA ILE A 24 75.08 19.85 -47.51
C ILE A 24 74.81 18.39 -47.88
N GLY A 25 73.66 17.84 -47.44
CA GLY A 25 73.28 16.47 -47.78
C GLY A 25 73.10 16.26 -49.28
N THR A 26 72.36 17.14 -49.94
CA THR A 26 72.10 17.05 -51.39
C THR A 26 73.37 17.30 -52.20
N PHE A 27 74.24 18.23 -51.77
CA PHE A 27 75.55 18.44 -52.37
C PHE A 27 76.44 17.20 -52.25
N SER A 28 76.55 16.60 -51.07
CA SER A 28 77.37 15.39 -50.89
C SER A 28 76.90 14.25 -51.79
N ILE A 29 75.59 14.02 -51.89
CA ILE A 29 75.03 12.99 -52.79
C ILE A 29 75.29 13.34 -54.26
N ALA A 30 75.03 14.59 -54.67
CA ALA A 30 75.27 15.05 -56.03
C ALA A 30 76.76 14.97 -56.40
N PHE A 31 77.65 15.26 -55.47
CA PHE A 31 79.09 15.20 -55.64
C PHE A 31 79.57 13.76 -55.82
N LEU A 32 79.07 12.82 -55.01
CA LEU A 32 79.35 11.39 -55.17
C LEU A 32 78.82 10.84 -56.50
N ILE A 33 77.61 11.22 -56.91
CA ILE A 33 77.01 10.78 -58.17
C ILE A 33 77.76 11.35 -59.37
N TYR A 34 78.17 12.62 -59.33
CA TYR A 34 78.89 13.25 -60.45
C TYR A 34 80.33 12.74 -60.54
N ASN A 35 81.02 12.63 -59.40
CA ASN A 35 82.43 12.22 -59.31
C ASN A 35 82.60 10.70 -59.07
N TRP A 36 81.62 9.88 -59.46
CA TRP A 36 81.67 8.44 -59.23
C TRP A 36 82.87 7.76 -59.89
N ARG A 37 83.31 8.26 -61.06
CA ARG A 37 84.45 7.73 -61.83
C ARG A 37 85.79 7.87 -61.11
N PRO A 38 86.24 9.07 -60.70
CA PRO A 38 87.49 9.21 -59.95
C PRO A 38 87.45 8.48 -58.61
N ILE A 39 86.29 8.48 -57.91
CA ILE A 39 86.12 7.71 -56.66
C ILE A 39 86.33 6.21 -56.92
N TYR A 40 85.72 5.69 -57.99
CA TYR A 40 85.86 4.28 -58.36
C TYR A 40 87.32 3.92 -58.71
N ILE A 41 87.99 4.75 -59.51
CA ILE A 41 89.40 4.53 -59.89
C ILE A 41 90.30 4.54 -58.65
N LEU A 42 90.13 5.49 -57.73
CA LEU A 42 90.93 5.58 -56.51
C LEU A 42 90.72 4.38 -55.57
N MET A 43 89.48 3.89 -55.46
CA MET A 43 89.15 2.80 -54.53
C MET A 43 89.42 1.40 -55.10
N PHE A 44 89.24 1.19 -56.40
CA PHE A 44 89.18 -0.15 -56.99
C PHE A 44 90.18 -0.43 -58.11
N SER A 45 90.91 0.57 -58.62
CA SER A 45 91.94 0.30 -59.64
C SER A 45 93.12 -0.48 -59.03
N LYS A 46 93.64 -1.43 -59.81
CA LYS A 46 94.79 -2.30 -59.45
C LYS A 46 96.15 -1.65 -59.70
N GLU A 47 96.17 -0.45 -60.27
CA GLU A 47 97.41 0.30 -60.55
C GLU A 47 98.06 0.85 -59.28
N ASN A 48 99.33 1.23 -59.40
CA ASN A 48 100.06 1.87 -58.31
C ASN A 48 99.38 3.18 -57.88
N ALA A 49 99.52 3.55 -56.60
CA ALA A 49 98.87 4.73 -56.03
C ALA A 49 99.19 6.01 -56.81
N GLU A 50 100.44 6.19 -57.23
CA GLU A 50 100.90 7.36 -58.00
C GLU A 50 100.19 7.46 -59.35
N THR A 51 100.14 6.36 -60.11
CA THR A 51 99.49 6.32 -61.43
C THR A 51 97.99 6.61 -61.33
N ARG A 52 97.31 6.12 -60.28
CA ARG A 52 95.89 6.38 -60.06
C ARG A 52 95.61 7.85 -59.73
N ILE A 53 96.46 8.47 -58.92
CA ILE A 53 96.31 9.89 -58.55
C ILE A 53 96.58 10.78 -59.77
N GLU A 54 97.65 10.53 -60.52
CA GLU A 54 97.97 11.29 -61.75
C GLU A 54 96.86 11.17 -62.79
N HIS A 55 96.32 9.96 -63.00
CA HIS A 55 95.20 9.75 -63.91
C HIS A 55 93.95 10.53 -63.47
N VAL A 56 93.67 10.60 -62.17
CA VAL A 56 92.53 11.36 -61.65
C VAL A 56 92.74 12.86 -61.76
N ASP A 57 93.95 13.34 -61.47
CA ASP A 57 94.28 14.76 -61.49
C ASP A 57 94.15 15.35 -62.89
N VAL A 58 94.70 14.66 -63.89
CA VAL A 58 94.65 15.12 -65.29
C VAL A 58 93.23 15.10 -65.87
N ASN A 59 92.43 14.09 -65.53
CA ASN A 59 91.16 13.83 -66.23
C ASN A 59 89.91 14.31 -65.47
N TYR A 60 89.99 14.46 -64.15
CA TYR A 60 88.79 14.66 -63.31
C TYR A 60 88.90 15.84 -62.33
N CYS A 61 90.08 16.40 -62.05
CA CYS A 61 90.25 17.58 -61.18
C CYS A 61 89.94 18.93 -61.88
N SER A 62 88.79 19.02 -62.56
CA SER A 62 88.31 20.29 -63.11
C SER A 62 87.43 21.04 -62.11
N LEU A 63 87.36 22.37 -62.19
CA LEU A 63 86.42 23.18 -61.39
C LEU A 63 84.95 22.73 -61.57
N TRP A 64 84.62 22.17 -62.73
CA TRP A 64 83.29 21.60 -63.02
C TRP A 64 82.93 20.42 -62.11
N ALA A 65 83.92 19.70 -61.56
CA ALA A 65 83.72 18.61 -60.60
C ALA A 65 83.02 19.05 -59.30
N ILE A 66 83.10 20.34 -58.97
CA ILE A 66 82.48 20.93 -57.78
C ILE A 66 81.26 21.79 -58.17
N ILE A 67 81.38 22.59 -59.23
CA ILE A 67 80.33 23.53 -59.65
C ILE A 67 79.04 22.79 -60.07
N ILE A 68 79.15 21.68 -60.80
CA ILE A 68 77.95 20.95 -61.26
C ILE A 68 77.19 20.33 -60.07
N PRO A 69 77.82 19.59 -59.15
CA PRO A 69 77.16 19.12 -57.93
C PRO A 69 76.54 20.23 -57.07
N LEU A 70 77.20 21.40 -56.98
CA LEU A 70 76.68 22.55 -56.26
C LEU A 70 75.45 23.17 -56.94
N GLY A 71 75.45 23.25 -58.27
CA GLY A 71 74.30 23.71 -59.04
C GLY A 71 73.11 22.76 -58.90
N VAL A 72 73.34 21.44 -58.97
CA VAL A 72 72.31 20.42 -58.80
C VAL A 72 71.74 20.44 -57.39
N SER A 73 72.58 20.57 -56.35
CA SER A 73 72.10 20.62 -54.97
C SER A 73 71.29 21.89 -54.70
N LEU A 74 71.74 23.05 -55.20
CA LEU A 74 71.01 24.30 -55.06
C LEU A 74 69.67 24.24 -55.81
N PHE A 75 69.67 23.71 -57.04
CA PHE A 75 68.44 23.50 -57.81
C PHE A 75 67.48 22.57 -57.07
N TYR A 76 67.96 21.45 -56.54
CA TYR A 76 67.12 20.50 -55.81
C TYR A 76 66.52 21.10 -54.53
N VAL A 77 67.33 21.81 -53.73
CA VAL A 77 66.87 22.44 -52.47
C VAL A 77 65.85 23.53 -52.73
N LEU A 78 65.96 24.27 -53.84
CA LEU A 78 65.00 25.33 -54.18
C LEU A 78 63.76 24.81 -54.91
N LEU A 79 63.91 23.82 -55.78
CA LEU A 79 62.80 23.29 -56.60
C LEU A 79 61.89 22.35 -55.79
N LEU A 80 62.46 21.54 -54.90
CA LEU A 80 61.71 20.52 -54.17
C LEU A 80 60.59 21.10 -53.29
N PRO A 81 60.79 22.20 -52.52
CA PRO A 81 59.72 22.83 -51.75
C PRO A 81 58.57 23.34 -52.64
N GLU A 82 58.90 23.93 -53.79
CA GLU A 82 57.88 24.44 -54.72
C GLU A 82 57.04 23.32 -55.32
N LEU A 83 57.68 22.19 -55.69
CA LEU A 83 56.96 20.98 -56.13
C LEU A 83 56.05 20.43 -55.03
N HIS A 84 56.51 20.41 -53.78
CA HIS A 84 55.71 19.95 -52.64
C HIS A 84 54.45 20.81 -52.48
N VAL A 85 54.58 22.14 -52.51
CA VAL A 85 53.44 23.07 -52.41
C VAL A 85 52.45 22.88 -53.56
N LEU A 86 52.91 22.62 -54.78
CA LEU A 86 52.04 22.36 -55.93
C LEU A 86 51.25 21.05 -55.78
N VAL A 87 51.90 20.00 -55.28
CA VAL A 87 51.25 18.72 -54.99
C VAL A 87 50.20 18.89 -53.89
N ASP A 88 50.55 19.56 -52.80
CA ASP A 88 49.63 19.82 -51.69
C ASP A 88 48.41 20.64 -52.12
N LYS A 89 48.61 21.67 -52.95
CA LYS A 89 47.51 22.48 -53.49
C LYS A 89 46.53 21.63 -54.30
N LYS A 90 47.02 20.68 -55.11
CA LYS A 90 46.16 19.75 -55.86
C LYS A 90 45.42 18.78 -54.94
N LEU A 91 46.10 18.28 -53.90
CA LEU A 91 45.53 17.32 -52.95
C LEU A 91 44.60 17.95 -51.90
N LYS A 92 44.63 19.27 -51.73
CA LYS A 92 43.80 19.99 -50.75
C LYS A 92 42.30 19.73 -50.93
N ASN A 93 41.82 19.71 -52.17
CA ASN A 93 40.40 19.50 -52.47
C ASN A 93 39.97 18.06 -52.11
N VAL A 94 40.76 17.06 -52.51
CA VAL A 94 40.52 15.65 -52.17
C VAL A 94 40.54 15.43 -50.66
N THR A 95 41.49 16.07 -49.96
CA THR A 95 41.58 15.99 -48.50
C THR A 95 40.36 16.64 -47.84
N LYS A 96 39.89 17.78 -48.35
CA LYS A 96 38.70 18.47 -47.84
C LYS A 96 37.45 17.60 -47.98
N GLU A 97 37.22 17.03 -49.16
CA GLU A 97 36.08 16.13 -49.42
C GLU A 97 36.09 14.92 -48.49
N ARG A 98 37.26 14.26 -48.32
CA ARG A 98 37.41 13.14 -47.39
C ARG A 98 37.13 13.51 -45.92
N ILE A 99 37.51 14.72 -45.51
CA ILE A 99 37.22 15.21 -44.15
C ILE A 99 35.73 15.47 -43.99
N THR A 100 35.10 16.11 -44.97
CA THR A 100 33.64 16.36 -44.97
C THR A 100 32.85 15.06 -44.91
N GLU A 101 33.18 14.08 -45.76
CA GLU A 101 32.52 12.76 -45.76
C GLU A 101 32.64 12.07 -44.39
N LYS A 102 33.82 12.11 -43.76
CA LYS A 102 34.01 11.57 -42.40
C LYS A 102 33.15 12.29 -41.35
N ILE A 103 32.99 13.61 -41.48
CA ILE A 103 32.14 14.39 -40.58
C ILE A 103 30.67 14.01 -40.80
N ASP A 104 30.22 13.91 -42.04
CA ASP A 104 28.83 13.56 -42.38
C ASP A 104 28.47 12.16 -41.87
N ILE A 105 29.35 11.18 -42.07
CA ILE A 105 29.18 9.83 -41.51
C ILE A 105 29.07 9.88 -39.98
N ARG A 106 29.91 10.69 -39.32
CA ARG A 106 29.89 10.81 -37.86
C ARG A 106 28.61 11.47 -37.36
N VAL A 107 28.16 12.53 -38.02
CA VAL A 107 26.91 13.23 -37.70
C VAL A 107 25.73 12.27 -37.86
N HIS A 108 25.65 11.56 -38.99
CA HIS A 108 24.60 10.59 -39.24
C HIS A 108 24.55 9.51 -38.15
N ARG A 109 25.71 8.95 -37.75
CA ARG A 109 25.77 7.96 -36.66
C ARG A 109 25.24 8.53 -35.35
N LEU A 110 25.67 9.73 -34.96
CA LEU A 110 25.22 10.37 -33.72
C LEU A 110 23.71 10.64 -33.72
N THR A 111 23.14 11.01 -34.87
CA THR A 111 21.69 11.20 -35.03
C THR A 111 20.93 9.89 -34.85
N GLU A 112 21.42 8.79 -35.44
CA GLU A 112 20.81 7.47 -35.25
C GLU A 112 20.93 6.98 -33.80
N ASP A 113 22.08 7.17 -33.16
CA ASP A 113 22.27 6.84 -31.74
C ASP A 113 21.26 7.62 -30.87
N GLN A 114 21.08 8.92 -31.12
CA GLN A 114 20.10 9.74 -30.41
C GLN A 114 18.67 9.22 -30.61
N ARG A 115 18.32 8.78 -31.83
CA ARG A 115 17.03 8.17 -32.12
C ARG A 115 16.84 6.87 -31.35
N ILE A 116 17.86 6.01 -31.31
CA ILE A 116 17.84 4.75 -30.54
C ILE A 116 17.62 5.05 -29.06
N PHE A 117 18.38 5.98 -28.48
CA PHE A 117 18.21 6.36 -27.06
C PHE A 117 16.79 6.87 -26.76
N GLN A 118 16.19 7.67 -27.64
CA GLN A 118 14.81 8.14 -27.47
C GLN A 118 13.79 6.99 -27.50
N LEU A 119 13.97 6.03 -28.41
CA LEU A 119 13.13 4.85 -28.49
C LEU A 119 13.28 3.96 -27.25
N GLU A 120 14.50 3.74 -26.78
CA GLU A 120 14.78 2.97 -25.56
C GLU A 120 14.19 3.65 -24.32
N PHE A 121 14.37 4.97 -24.18
CA PHE A 121 13.79 5.73 -23.08
C PHE A 121 12.26 5.63 -23.08
N THR A 122 11.62 5.79 -24.23
CA THR A 122 10.16 5.65 -24.38
C THR A 122 9.71 4.23 -24.04
N ASN A 123 10.42 3.21 -24.53
CA ASN A 123 10.12 1.81 -24.24
C ASN A 123 10.26 1.50 -22.74
N ASN A 124 11.28 2.05 -22.09
CA ASN A 124 11.48 1.89 -20.65
C ASN A 124 10.36 2.57 -19.84
N GLN A 125 9.90 3.75 -20.25
CA GLN A 125 8.73 4.38 -19.63
C GLN A 125 7.46 3.54 -19.79
N ILE A 126 7.20 3.02 -21.00
CA ILE A 126 6.06 2.11 -21.25
C ILE A 126 6.17 0.87 -20.36
N LYS A 127 7.36 0.25 -20.27
CA LYS A 127 7.59 -0.92 -19.40
C LYS A 127 7.35 -0.60 -17.93
N SER A 128 7.81 0.56 -17.44
CA SER A 128 7.56 0.98 -16.06
C SER A 128 6.07 1.21 -15.82
N GLY A 129 5.38 1.92 -16.72
CA GLY A 129 3.93 2.12 -16.62
C GLY A 129 3.14 0.81 -16.62
N ASN A 130 3.55 -0.18 -17.43
CA ASN A 130 2.94 -1.50 -17.42
C ASN A 130 3.17 -2.25 -16.10
N LYS A 131 4.36 -2.13 -15.49
CA LYS A 131 4.62 -2.71 -14.16
C LYS A 131 3.72 -2.11 -13.09
N ASP A 132 3.54 -0.79 -13.13
CA ASP A 132 2.65 -0.10 -12.19
C ASP A 132 1.19 -0.55 -12.36
N LEU A 133 0.76 -0.77 -13.61
CA LEU A 133 -0.56 -1.34 -13.93
C LEU A 133 -0.70 -2.79 -13.43
N ASP A 134 0.33 -3.62 -13.59
CA ASP A 134 0.33 -4.99 -13.09
C ASP A 134 0.25 -5.03 -11.56
N GLU A 135 0.99 -4.15 -10.87
CA GLU A 135 0.90 -4.03 -9.41
C GLU A 135 -0.49 -3.56 -8.97
N LEU A 136 -1.07 -2.59 -9.68
CA LEU A 136 -2.42 -2.10 -9.40
C LEU A 136 -3.48 -3.20 -9.63
N ASN A 137 -3.37 -3.96 -10.70
CA ASN A 137 -4.25 -5.10 -10.98
C ASN A 137 -4.14 -6.18 -9.90
N ASN A 138 -2.92 -6.49 -9.43
CA ASN A 138 -2.72 -7.42 -8.32
C ASN A 138 -3.36 -6.92 -7.02
N LYS A 139 -3.25 -5.62 -6.72
CA LYS A 139 -3.96 -5.00 -5.58
C LYS A 139 -5.47 -5.11 -5.75
N LEU A 140 -6.02 -4.80 -6.92
CA LEU A 140 -7.45 -4.93 -7.21
C LEU A 140 -7.94 -6.37 -7.02
N MET A 141 -7.21 -7.37 -7.54
CA MET A 141 -7.55 -8.79 -7.33
C MET A 141 -7.53 -9.17 -5.85
N SER A 142 -6.55 -8.67 -5.08
CA SER A 142 -6.47 -8.94 -3.64
C SER A 142 -7.63 -8.31 -2.86
N GLN A 143 -8.04 -7.10 -3.24
CA GLN A 143 -9.18 -6.41 -2.64
C GLN A 143 -10.49 -7.08 -3.00
N GLN A 144 -10.65 -7.55 -4.23
CA GLN A 144 -11.84 -8.30 -4.64
C GLN A 144 -11.98 -9.59 -3.82
N LYS A 145 -10.89 -10.35 -3.65
CA LYS A 145 -10.89 -11.55 -2.78
C LYS A 145 -11.26 -11.22 -1.34
N LEU A 146 -10.81 -10.08 -0.81
CA LEU A 146 -11.18 -9.64 0.54
C LEU A 146 -12.68 -9.35 0.63
N ILE A 147 -13.24 -8.66 -0.36
CA ILE A 147 -14.68 -8.39 -0.45
C ILE A 147 -15.48 -9.70 -0.52
N ASP A 148 -15.04 -10.65 -1.35
CA ASP A 148 -15.71 -11.94 -1.49
C ASP A 148 -15.70 -12.72 -0.16
N ASN A 149 -14.55 -12.78 0.52
CA ASN A 149 -14.44 -13.39 1.86
C ASN A 149 -15.32 -12.68 2.89
N MET A 150 -15.36 -11.34 2.89
CA MET A 150 -16.22 -10.58 3.79
C MET A 150 -17.70 -10.85 3.51
N ASN A 151 -18.10 -10.98 2.23
CA ASN A 151 -19.47 -11.30 1.86
C ASN A 151 -19.86 -12.71 2.31
N GLU A 152 -18.98 -13.70 2.14
CA GLU A 152 -19.21 -15.06 2.65
C GLU A 152 -19.31 -15.08 4.19
N GLN A 153 -18.46 -14.33 4.88
CA GLN A 153 -18.52 -14.19 6.33
C GLN A 153 -19.82 -13.49 6.78
N HIS A 154 -20.23 -12.44 6.10
CA HIS A 154 -21.50 -11.77 6.36
C HIS A 154 -22.69 -12.69 6.13
N LYS A 155 -22.67 -13.49 5.06
CA LYS A 155 -23.73 -14.45 4.75
C LYS A 155 -23.85 -15.52 5.84
N SER A 156 -22.74 -16.16 6.22
CA SER A 156 -22.74 -17.17 7.28
C SER A 156 -23.14 -16.60 8.65
N SER A 157 -22.74 -15.37 8.95
CA SER A 157 -23.19 -14.66 10.15
C SER A 157 -24.69 -14.38 10.11
N SER A 158 -25.22 -13.92 8.97
CA SER A 158 -26.66 -13.70 8.77
C SER A 158 -27.47 -14.98 8.95
N GLU A 159 -27.05 -16.09 8.35
CA GLU A 159 -27.69 -17.40 8.52
C GLU A 159 -27.68 -17.87 9.98
N SER A 160 -26.61 -17.57 10.72
CA SER A 160 -26.52 -17.86 12.15
C SER A 160 -27.52 -17.04 12.95
N TYR A 161 -27.63 -15.73 12.68
CA TYR A 161 -28.62 -14.86 13.32
C TYR A 161 -30.05 -15.29 13.03
N GLU A 162 -30.36 -15.69 11.79
CA GLU A 162 -31.68 -16.21 11.42
C GLU A 162 -32.05 -17.45 12.25
N LYS A 163 -31.12 -18.41 12.39
CA LYS A 163 -31.32 -19.60 13.26
C LYS A 163 -31.54 -19.23 14.72
N PHE A 164 -30.81 -18.25 15.24
CA PHE A 164 -31.02 -17.75 16.61
C PHE A 164 -32.40 -17.14 16.78
N ILE A 165 -32.85 -16.33 15.82
CA ILE A 165 -34.20 -15.73 15.84
C ILE A 165 -35.27 -16.82 15.78
N GLU A 166 -35.12 -17.83 14.91
CA GLU A 166 -36.06 -18.93 14.79
C GLU A 166 -36.14 -19.75 16.08
N THR A 167 -34.99 -20.08 16.67
CA THR A 167 -34.92 -20.78 17.97
C THR A 167 -35.58 -19.95 19.07
N GLY A 168 -35.36 -18.63 19.08
CA GLY A 168 -36.01 -17.70 19.99
C GLY A 168 -37.54 -17.74 19.88
N LYS A 169 -38.08 -17.73 18.65
CA LYS A 169 -39.52 -17.83 18.38
C LYS A 169 -40.11 -19.16 18.86
N ILE A 170 -39.44 -20.28 18.59
CA ILE A 170 -39.87 -21.61 19.04
C ILE A 170 -39.94 -21.66 20.57
N ASN A 171 -38.89 -21.16 21.24
CA ASN A 171 -38.84 -21.11 22.70
C ASN A 171 -39.95 -20.23 23.28
N GLU A 172 -40.20 -19.05 22.68
CA GLU A 172 -41.30 -18.19 23.07
C GLU A 172 -42.65 -18.91 22.98
N GLU A 173 -42.90 -19.66 21.90
CA GLU A 173 -44.13 -20.43 21.73
C GLU A 173 -44.24 -21.56 22.77
N ASN A 174 -43.13 -22.25 23.07
CA ASN A 174 -43.06 -23.28 24.09
C ASN A 174 -43.35 -22.70 25.49
N TYR A 175 -42.79 -21.55 25.83
CA TYR A 175 -43.07 -20.86 27.08
C TYR A 175 -44.53 -20.44 27.18
N LYS A 176 -45.14 -19.92 26.09
CA LYS A 176 -46.58 -19.61 26.05
C LYS A 176 -47.45 -20.83 26.32
N LYS A 177 -47.14 -21.98 25.70
CA LYS A 177 -47.85 -23.26 25.94
C LYS A 177 -47.71 -23.69 27.40
N MET A 178 -46.49 -23.67 27.94
CA MET A 178 -46.21 -24.04 29.33
C MET A 178 -46.96 -23.15 30.32
N ILE A 179 -47.00 -21.83 30.10
CA ILE A 179 -47.78 -20.89 30.93
C ILE A 179 -49.27 -21.21 30.85
N SER A 180 -49.81 -21.49 29.66
CA SER A 180 -51.21 -21.90 29.48
C SER A 180 -51.53 -23.18 30.27
N ASP A 181 -50.67 -24.18 30.19
CA ASP A 181 -50.90 -25.46 30.87
C ASP A 181 -50.77 -25.34 32.39
N LEU A 182 -49.81 -24.55 32.89
CA LEU A 182 -49.73 -24.20 34.32
C LEU A 182 -51.01 -23.50 34.79
N ASN A 183 -51.52 -22.54 34.02
CA ASN A 183 -52.77 -21.85 34.36
C ASN A 183 -53.95 -22.83 34.46
N LYS A 184 -54.08 -23.78 33.53
CA LYS A 184 -55.11 -24.83 33.60
C LYS A 184 -54.95 -25.72 34.83
N GLN A 185 -53.72 -26.10 35.20
CA GLN A 185 -53.47 -26.89 36.40
C GLN A 185 -53.84 -26.10 37.67
N LEU A 186 -53.49 -24.82 37.72
CA LEU A 186 -53.79 -23.93 38.82
C LEU A 186 -55.31 -23.74 38.99
N GLU A 187 -56.07 -23.65 37.91
CA GLU A 187 -57.55 -23.63 37.95
C GLU A 187 -58.15 -24.94 38.48
N ARG A 188 -57.59 -26.09 38.11
CA ARG A 188 -58.01 -27.39 38.66
C ARG A 188 -57.75 -27.47 40.15
N GLN A 189 -56.57 -27.04 40.61
CA GLN A 189 -56.23 -27.01 42.04
C GLN A 189 -57.14 -26.06 42.82
N ARG A 190 -57.41 -24.86 42.30
CA ARG A 190 -58.38 -23.93 42.91
C ARG A 190 -59.77 -24.55 43.03
N SER A 191 -60.21 -25.29 42.00
CA SER A 191 -61.50 -25.99 42.01
C SER A 191 -61.54 -27.13 43.04
N GLN A 192 -60.45 -27.88 43.18
CA GLN A 192 -60.31 -28.95 44.18
C GLN A 192 -60.33 -28.39 45.60
N LEU A 193 -59.54 -27.35 45.88
CA LEU A 193 -59.53 -26.67 47.18
C LEU A 193 -60.92 -26.16 47.56
N LYS A 194 -61.65 -25.55 46.60
CA LYS A 194 -63.03 -25.11 46.81
C LYS A 194 -63.97 -26.25 47.16
N TYR A 195 -63.81 -27.43 46.53
CA TYR A 195 -64.62 -28.61 46.85
C TYR A 195 -64.25 -29.19 48.22
N GLU A 196 -62.97 -29.24 48.55
CA GLU A 196 -62.45 -29.73 49.83
C GLU A 196 -62.87 -28.82 50.99
N ASP A 197 -62.84 -27.50 50.80
CA ASP A 197 -63.39 -26.51 51.74
C ASP A 197 -64.89 -26.70 51.95
N LEU A 198 -65.67 -26.96 50.89
CA LEU A 198 -67.11 -27.24 50.99
C LEU A 198 -67.41 -28.54 51.74
N VAL A 199 -66.64 -29.60 51.49
CA VAL A 199 -66.76 -30.89 52.19
C VAL A 199 -66.36 -30.75 53.66
N ASN A 200 -65.30 -30.00 53.97
CA ASN A 200 -64.89 -29.71 55.34
C ASN A 200 -65.92 -28.84 56.08
N LEU A 201 -66.58 -27.89 55.40
CA LEU A 201 -67.69 -27.12 55.96
C LEU A 201 -68.91 -27.99 56.26
N ALA A 202 -69.22 -28.93 55.37
CA ALA A 202 -70.31 -29.90 55.55
C ALA A 202 -70.03 -30.84 56.73
N ASN A 203 -68.81 -31.37 56.83
CA ASN A 203 -68.41 -32.27 57.91
C ASN A 203 -68.32 -31.57 59.27
N LYS A 204 -67.94 -30.27 59.32
CA LYS A 204 -67.96 -29.48 60.56
C LYS A 204 -69.38 -29.22 61.10
N LYS A 205 -70.41 -29.32 60.25
CA LYS A 205 -71.83 -29.23 60.65
C LYS A 205 -72.45 -30.56 61.08
N VAL A 206 -71.75 -31.69 60.96
CA VAL A 206 -72.26 -33.01 61.40
C VAL A 206 -71.55 -33.43 62.70
N ARG A 207 -71.94 -32.78 63.80
CA ARG A 207 -71.95 -33.39 65.15
C ARG A 207 -73.40 -33.33 65.65
N PRO A 208 -73.90 -34.39 66.32
CA PRO A 208 -75.32 -34.48 66.66
C PRO A 208 -75.61 -33.51 67.81
N TYR A 209 -76.35 -32.44 67.54
CA TYR A 209 -76.90 -31.59 68.60
C TYR A 209 -78.38 -31.88 68.78
N SER A 210 -78.69 -32.45 69.94
CA SER A 210 -80.01 -32.53 70.55
C SER A 210 -80.57 -31.14 70.85
N LEU A 211 -81.89 -31.04 70.86
CA LEU A 211 -82.68 -29.85 71.21
C LEU A 211 -82.20 -29.18 72.52
N SER A 212 -81.87 -27.88 72.48
CA SER A 212 -82.53 -26.81 73.25
C SER A 212 -81.79 -25.48 73.06
N ASP A 213 -82.53 -24.39 73.29
CA ASP A 213 -82.03 -23.04 73.60
C ASP A 213 -81.74 -22.08 72.44
N LYS A 214 -82.84 -21.38 72.12
CA LYS A 214 -82.86 -20.00 71.64
C LYS A 214 -82.03 -19.08 72.55
N ASN A 215 -81.48 -18.05 71.92
CA ASN A 215 -80.84 -16.85 72.46
C ASN A 215 -79.39 -17.05 72.91
N LEU A 216 -78.44 -16.56 72.10
CA LEU A 216 -77.33 -15.76 72.64
C LEU A 216 -76.66 -14.94 71.52
N LEU A 217 -76.94 -13.63 71.57
CA LEU A 217 -75.99 -12.51 71.40
C LEU A 217 -75.15 -12.43 70.10
N PHE A 218 -75.69 -11.70 69.12
CA PHE A 218 -74.86 -10.82 68.29
C PHE A 218 -74.74 -9.48 69.03
N ASN A 219 -73.65 -9.30 69.77
CA ASN A 219 -73.16 -7.98 70.15
C ASN A 219 -71.64 -8.08 70.28
N ASP A 220 -70.97 -7.03 69.78
CA ASP A 220 -69.53 -6.73 69.87
C ASP A 220 -68.64 -7.27 68.73
N PHE A 221 -68.81 -6.74 67.52
CA PHE A 221 -67.67 -6.60 66.60
C PHE A 221 -66.89 -5.34 66.99
N ASN A 222 -65.97 -5.51 67.94
CA ASN A 222 -65.01 -4.48 68.33
C ASN A 222 -63.90 -4.44 67.25
N ILE A 223 -63.90 -3.42 66.39
CA ILE A 223 -62.92 -3.23 65.29
C ILE A 223 -61.60 -2.69 65.87
N GLN A 224 -60.95 -3.48 66.71
CA GLN A 224 -59.65 -3.12 67.28
C GLN A 224 -58.57 -4.20 67.11
N TYR A 225 -58.92 -5.34 66.51
CA TYR A 225 -57.99 -6.41 66.15
C TYR A 225 -58.40 -7.06 64.83
N LEU A 226 -58.15 -6.37 63.71
CA LEU A 226 -58.11 -7.00 62.39
C LEU A 226 -56.68 -7.49 62.17
N ASP A 227 -56.52 -8.81 62.06
CA ASP A 227 -55.26 -9.49 61.71
C ASP A 227 -54.66 -8.87 60.44
N ASP A 228 -53.34 -8.60 60.44
CA ASP A 228 -52.60 -8.01 59.32
C ASP A 228 -52.82 -8.79 58.00
N LYS A 229 -53.08 -10.10 58.08
CA LYS A 229 -53.45 -10.91 56.91
C LYS A 229 -54.80 -10.53 56.31
N LEU A 230 -55.79 -10.20 57.15
CA LEU A 230 -57.11 -9.78 56.68
C LEU A 230 -57.05 -8.36 56.10
N MET A 231 -56.25 -7.48 56.71
CA MET A 231 -56.01 -6.13 56.20
C MET A 231 -55.38 -6.15 54.81
N ASN A 232 -54.36 -7.00 54.59
CA ASN A 232 -53.73 -7.15 53.28
C ASN A 232 -54.62 -7.86 52.24
N ALA A 233 -55.60 -8.66 52.67
CA ALA A 233 -56.54 -9.31 51.75
C ALA A 233 -57.67 -8.37 51.31
N LEU A 234 -58.09 -7.45 52.17
CA LEU A 234 -59.17 -6.50 51.91
C LEU A 234 -58.68 -5.19 51.28
N PHE A 235 -57.43 -4.81 51.50
CA PHE A 235 -56.83 -3.59 50.99
C PHE A 235 -55.50 -3.88 50.29
N ASP A 236 -55.35 -3.39 49.07
CA ASP A 236 -54.05 -3.30 48.41
C ASP A 236 -53.32 -2.09 49.00
N VAL A 237 -52.32 -2.36 49.84
CA VAL A 237 -51.53 -1.31 50.51
C VAL A 237 -50.56 -0.68 49.51
N PHE A 238 -50.99 0.37 48.84
CA PHE A 238 -50.12 1.23 48.05
C PHE A 238 -49.38 2.22 48.97
N ARG A 239 -48.07 2.01 49.21
CA ARG A 239 -47.24 3.01 49.90
C ARG A 239 -46.60 3.94 48.88
N GLU A 240 -47.29 5.01 48.55
CA GLU A 240 -46.66 6.19 47.94
C GLU A 240 -46.53 7.30 48.98
N THR A 241 -45.30 7.64 49.34
CA THR A 241 -45.00 8.76 50.24
C THR A 241 -45.11 10.06 49.45
N ILE A 242 -46.32 10.61 49.31
CA ILE A 242 -46.49 11.99 48.83
C ILE A 242 -46.22 12.93 50.01
N ALA A 243 -45.50 14.03 49.77
CA ALA A 243 -44.77 14.91 50.68
C ALA A 243 -45.51 15.56 51.88
N ASN A 244 -46.66 15.07 52.33
CA ASN A 244 -47.45 15.62 53.44
C ASN A 244 -47.95 14.58 54.47
N GLY A 245 -47.33 13.40 54.55
CA GLY A 245 -47.50 12.48 55.69
C GLY A 245 -48.87 11.79 55.82
N LYS A 246 -49.66 11.69 54.75
CA LYS A 246 -50.95 10.97 54.74
C LYS A 246 -50.84 9.67 53.94
N GLN A 247 -51.26 8.56 54.54
CA GLN A 247 -51.35 7.24 53.90
C GLN A 247 -52.73 7.06 53.26
N PHE A 248 -52.78 6.50 52.05
CA PHE A 248 -54.03 6.14 51.37
C PHE A 248 -54.09 4.62 51.21
N LEU A 249 -55.24 4.03 51.53
CA LEU A 249 -55.52 2.60 51.37
C LEU A 249 -56.46 2.42 50.18
N GLN A 250 -56.10 1.54 49.23
CA GLN A 250 -56.97 1.17 48.13
C GLN A 250 -57.64 -0.16 48.45
N LEU A 251 -58.96 -0.27 48.27
CA LEU A 251 -59.68 -1.53 48.45
C LEU A 251 -59.29 -2.52 47.35
N SER A 252 -58.94 -3.75 47.75
CA SER A 252 -58.74 -4.86 46.82
C SER A 252 -60.09 -5.23 46.19
N ASN A 253 -60.07 -5.99 45.08
CA ASN A 253 -61.32 -6.45 44.45
C ASN A 253 -62.19 -7.29 45.39
N LEU A 254 -61.57 -8.03 46.33
CA LEU A 254 -62.28 -8.77 47.37
C LEU A 254 -62.90 -7.82 48.40
N GLY A 255 -62.15 -6.80 48.82
CA GLY A 255 -62.64 -5.76 49.72
C GLY A 255 -63.83 -5.00 49.13
N LYS A 256 -63.78 -4.65 47.84
CA LYS A 256 -64.90 -4.02 47.12
C LYS A 256 -66.15 -4.90 47.12
N GLY A 257 -66.02 -6.17 46.74
CA GLY A 257 -67.15 -7.09 46.69
C GLY A 257 -67.82 -7.31 48.05
N LEU A 258 -67.04 -7.33 49.14
CA LEU A 258 -67.59 -7.42 50.50
C LEU A 258 -68.30 -6.13 50.91
N LEU A 259 -67.74 -4.96 50.60
CA LEU A 259 -68.36 -3.67 50.91
C LEU A 259 -69.68 -3.47 50.15
N GLU A 260 -69.72 -3.85 48.87
CA GLU A 260 -70.93 -3.86 48.06
C GLU A 260 -71.98 -4.83 48.62
N TYR A 261 -71.57 -6.03 49.06
CA TYR A 261 -72.47 -7.00 49.69
C TYR A 261 -73.11 -6.45 50.97
N TYR A 262 -72.34 -5.85 51.88
CA TYR A 262 -72.88 -5.30 53.13
C TYR A 262 -73.70 -4.02 52.92
N TYR A 263 -73.36 -3.20 51.93
CA TYR A 263 -74.17 -2.05 51.51
C TYR A 263 -75.53 -2.48 50.95
N ALA A 264 -75.54 -3.52 50.10
CA ALA A 264 -76.78 -4.07 49.56
C ALA A 264 -77.71 -4.67 50.64
N GLN A 265 -77.15 -5.06 51.79
CA GLN A 265 -77.90 -5.51 52.97
C GLN A 265 -78.31 -4.35 53.91
N GLY A 266 -77.97 -3.10 53.58
CA GLY A 266 -78.29 -1.91 54.37
C GLY A 266 -77.51 -1.79 55.68
N LEU A 267 -76.39 -2.51 55.80
CA LEU A 267 -75.64 -2.63 57.06
C LEU A 267 -74.50 -1.60 57.19
N VAL A 268 -74.13 -0.92 56.11
CA VAL A 268 -73.06 0.10 56.08
C VAL A 268 -73.45 1.18 55.07
N ASP A 269 -73.35 2.46 55.45
CA ASP A 269 -73.45 3.60 54.54
C ASP A 269 -72.06 4.18 54.26
N TYR A 270 -71.70 4.33 52.98
CA TYR A 270 -70.46 4.98 52.60
C TYR A 270 -70.62 5.87 51.37
N GLU A 271 -69.83 6.94 51.32
CA GLU A 271 -69.72 7.84 50.16
C GLU A 271 -68.38 7.57 49.46
N MET A 272 -68.41 7.25 48.16
CA MET A 272 -67.20 7.15 47.34
C MET A 272 -66.93 8.50 46.68
N LEU A 273 -65.84 9.16 47.10
CA LEU A 273 -65.33 10.35 46.40
C LEU A 273 -64.24 9.90 45.41
N LEU A 274 -64.46 10.22 44.13
CA LEU A 274 -63.47 10.12 43.06
C LEU A 274 -62.52 11.31 43.18
N ASP A 275 -61.25 11.04 43.45
CA ASP A 275 -60.18 12.05 43.37
C ASP A 275 -59.39 11.80 42.08
N GLU A 276 -59.68 12.59 41.04
CA GLU A 276 -58.99 12.55 39.75
C GLU A 276 -57.84 13.56 39.75
N THR A 277 -56.75 13.18 40.40
CA THR A 277 -55.44 13.81 40.18
C THR A 277 -54.46 12.71 39.77
N ASP A 278 -53.90 12.82 38.57
CA ASP A 278 -52.92 11.92 37.95
C ASP A 278 -53.42 10.57 37.38
N GLY A 279 -54.61 10.54 36.78
CA GLY A 279 -55.01 9.45 35.86
C GLY A 279 -55.15 8.07 36.51
N THR A 280 -55.21 8.00 37.84
CA THR A 280 -55.53 6.80 38.61
C THR A 280 -56.74 7.08 39.52
N SER A 281 -57.82 6.33 39.36
CA SER A 281 -59.04 6.51 40.17
C SER A 281 -58.77 6.09 41.61
N LYS A 282 -58.56 7.06 42.51
CA LYS A 282 -58.40 6.83 43.95
C LYS A 282 -59.77 7.00 44.63
N TYR A 283 -60.19 6.00 45.38
CA TYR A 283 -61.48 5.98 46.07
C TYR A 283 -61.27 6.33 47.54
N LYS A 284 -61.90 7.41 48.00
CA LYS A 284 -61.93 7.76 49.42
C LYS A 284 -63.25 7.26 50.01
N VAL A 285 -63.17 6.31 50.94
CA VAL A 285 -64.33 5.82 51.69
C VAL A 285 -64.44 6.61 52.98
N ARG A 286 -65.57 7.30 53.18
CA ARG A 286 -65.90 7.94 54.45
C ARG A 286 -67.09 7.19 55.04
N THR A 287 -66.88 6.52 56.18
CA THR A 287 -67.99 6.02 56.99
C THR A 287 -68.64 7.21 57.68
N LYS A 288 -69.96 7.35 57.57
CA LYS A 288 -70.71 8.20 58.52
C LYS A 288 -70.72 7.46 59.85
N VAL A 289 -70.21 8.10 60.90
CA VAL A 289 -70.51 7.69 62.29
C VAL A 289 -71.95 8.07 62.58
#